data_AF-A0AAE3JGJ1-F1
#
_entry.id   AF-A0AAE3JGJ1-F1
#
_cell.length_a   1.000
_cell.length_b   1.000
_cell.length_c   1.000
_cell.angle_alpha   90.00
_cell.angle_beta   90.00
_cell.angle_gamma   90.00
#
_symmetry.space_group_name_H-M   'P 1'
#
loop_
_entity.id
_entity.type
_entity.pdbx_description
1 polymer ?
#
loop_
_entity_poly.entity_id
_entity_poly.type
_entity_poly.pdbx_seq_one_letter_code
_entity_poly.pdbx_strand_id
1 'polypeptide(L)'
;MNEIRVAIAGVGNCASNLIQGIEYYSKHHNSTNGLMHRKMGKYDITDIHVVAAFDISDAKVGKDLSEAIFCPPNCTQHIVDVKKMGVIVQKGPVLDGWGSHFSEFFSVSNESEVDVGAVLKERRVDVLVIMIPTGSKEACYEYIKAAFLNGVSVVNGIPVLASHDNDIIQLAKDCKVSIVGDDFKSQIGGTILHHALLSLLQERGVDVKETYQLNYAGNMDFLNLVTERGRSKHESKKRGISAGYNDQLNIDVNVSYLENQRDNKTCQIWISGTNFGGCDVSLECKLTVVDSANSSGVVCDAIRCSAIAKEKKIYGRLEGPSAYYMKSPYRQITDTDARRMIEQLIQNEN
;
A
#
# COMPACT_ATOMS: atom_id res chain seq x y z
N MET A 1 18.40 -14.31 -16.04
CA MET A 1 17.55 -13.13 -15.77
C MET A 1 17.37 -13.07 -14.27
N ASN A 2 17.38 -11.86 -13.69
CA ASN A 2 16.99 -11.72 -12.30
C ASN A 2 15.47 -11.91 -12.25
N GLU A 3 14.95 -12.65 -11.27
CA GLU A 3 13.52 -12.93 -11.15
C GLU A 3 13.14 -12.72 -9.68
N ILE A 4 12.03 -12.04 -9.43
CA ILE A 4 11.38 -11.97 -8.12
C ILE A 4 9.98 -12.55 -8.27
N ARG A 5 9.74 -13.69 -7.62
CA ARG A 5 8.46 -14.41 -7.70
C ARG A 5 7.53 -13.89 -6.62
N VAL A 6 6.44 -13.26 -7.03
CA VAL A 6 5.51 -12.57 -6.13
C VAL A 6 4.18 -13.30 -6.03
N ALA A 7 3.65 -13.37 -4.81
CA ALA A 7 2.26 -13.70 -4.57
C ALA A 7 1.48 -12.46 -4.12
N ILE A 8 0.19 -12.39 -4.46
CA ILE A 8 -0.70 -11.31 -4.04
C ILE A 8 -1.87 -11.88 -3.22
N ALA A 9 -2.11 -11.35 -2.03
CA ALA A 9 -3.32 -11.59 -1.27
C ALA A 9 -4.27 -10.38 -1.39
N GLY A 10 -5.41 -10.57 -2.04
CA GLY A 10 -6.37 -9.51 -2.39
C GLY A 10 -6.12 -8.94 -3.79
N VAL A 11 -6.92 -9.36 -4.78
CA VAL A 11 -6.81 -8.95 -6.18
C VAL A 11 -7.68 -7.71 -6.42
N GLY A 12 -7.47 -6.66 -5.63
CA GLY A 12 -8.20 -5.38 -5.69
C GLY A 12 -7.67 -4.38 -6.72
N ASN A 13 -8.07 -3.11 -6.61
CA ASN A 13 -7.58 -2.02 -7.45
C ASN A 13 -6.04 -1.87 -7.40
N CYS A 14 -5.45 -1.96 -6.21
CA CYS A 14 -3.99 -1.89 -6.04
C CYS A 14 -3.26 -3.01 -6.78
N ALA A 15 -3.77 -4.25 -6.72
CA ALA A 15 -3.20 -5.38 -7.45
C ALA A 15 -3.35 -5.19 -8.97
N SER A 16 -4.52 -4.72 -9.40
CA SER A 16 -4.79 -4.42 -10.82
C SER A 16 -3.83 -3.36 -11.36
N ASN A 17 -3.61 -2.27 -10.63
CA ASN A 17 -2.71 -1.21 -11.04
C ASN A 17 -1.24 -1.66 -11.04
N LEU A 18 -0.82 -2.42 -10.03
CA LEU A 18 0.52 -3.01 -9.96
C LEU A 18 0.83 -3.87 -11.18
N ILE A 19 -0.06 -4.81 -11.53
CA ILE A 19 0.14 -5.76 -12.63
C ILE A 19 0.14 -5.04 -13.98
N GLN A 20 -0.83 -4.13 -14.19
CA GLN A 20 -0.86 -3.30 -15.39
C GLN A 20 0.39 -2.41 -15.50
N GLY A 21 0.87 -1.86 -14.38
CA GLY A 21 2.09 -1.05 -14.32
C GLY A 21 3.33 -1.83 -14.75
N ILE A 22 3.52 -3.05 -14.23
CA ILE A 22 4.64 -3.92 -14.61
C ILE A 22 4.61 -4.20 -16.13
N GLU A 23 3.44 -4.53 -16.69
CA GLU A 23 3.26 -4.75 -18.13
C GLU A 23 3.47 -3.46 -18.95
N TYR A 24 3.11 -2.30 -18.41
CA TYR A 24 3.37 -1.02 -19.05
C TYR A 24 4.87 -0.76 -19.17
N TYR A 25 5.65 -0.94 -18.09
CA TYR A 25 7.10 -0.72 -18.11
C TYR A 25 7.87 -1.78 -18.91
N SER A 26 7.29 -2.97 -19.11
CA SER A 26 7.83 -4.00 -20.01
C SER A 26 7.72 -3.60 -21.48
N LYS A 27 6.72 -2.78 -21.85
CA LYS A 27 6.56 -2.22 -23.20
C LYS A 27 7.26 -0.88 -23.39
N HIS A 28 7.57 -0.18 -22.30
CA HIS A 28 8.17 1.17 -22.30
C HIS A 28 9.49 1.19 -21.52
N HIS A 29 10.53 0.59 -22.09
CA HIS A 29 11.82 0.36 -21.42
C HIS A 29 12.57 1.63 -20.97
N ASN A 30 12.27 2.79 -21.57
CA ASN A 30 12.91 4.06 -21.20
C ASN A 30 12.08 4.90 -20.21
N SER A 31 10.85 4.48 -19.90
CA SER A 31 9.99 5.24 -18.98
C SER A 31 10.42 5.05 -17.53
N THR A 32 10.57 6.15 -16.79
CA THR A 32 10.80 6.16 -15.34
C THR A 32 9.71 6.91 -14.59
N ASN A 33 8.67 7.38 -15.29
CA ASN A 33 7.59 8.16 -14.68
C ASN A 33 6.94 7.35 -13.55
N GLY A 34 6.71 7.96 -12.38
CA GLY A 34 6.12 7.27 -11.24
C GLY A 34 6.99 6.15 -10.64
N LEU A 35 8.29 6.06 -10.94
CA LEU A 35 9.23 5.14 -10.30
C LEU A 35 10.30 5.93 -9.54
N MET A 36 10.54 5.57 -8.28
CA MET A 36 11.69 6.12 -7.54
C MET A 36 12.98 5.47 -8.07
N HIS A 37 12.93 4.15 -8.31
CA HIS A 37 13.98 3.40 -8.96
C HIS A 37 13.39 2.53 -10.07
N ARG A 38 13.79 2.77 -11.33
CA ARG A 38 13.49 1.82 -12.40
C ARG A 38 14.21 0.49 -12.17
N LYS A 39 15.51 0.58 -11.89
CA LYS A 39 16.34 -0.55 -11.49
C LYS A 39 16.82 -0.34 -10.05
N MET A 40 16.59 -1.32 -9.20
CA MET A 40 16.99 -1.35 -7.80
C MET A 40 18.02 -2.47 -7.61
N GLY A 41 19.29 -2.09 -7.47
CA GLY A 41 20.41 -3.04 -7.51
C GLY A 41 20.46 -3.75 -8.85
N LYS A 42 20.33 -5.07 -8.85
CA LYS A 42 20.27 -5.86 -10.09
C LYS A 42 18.86 -5.98 -10.69
N TYR A 43 17.82 -5.65 -9.94
CA TYR A 43 16.42 -5.89 -10.32
C TYR A 43 15.79 -4.69 -11.03
N ASP A 44 15.42 -4.85 -12.30
CA ASP A 44 14.51 -3.93 -12.99
C ASP A 44 13.07 -4.15 -12.48
N ILE A 45 12.19 -3.16 -12.65
CA ILE A 45 10.76 -3.33 -12.33
C ILE A 45 10.12 -4.51 -13.09
N THR A 46 10.62 -4.81 -14.29
CA THR A 46 10.14 -5.92 -15.12
C THR A 46 10.60 -7.30 -14.65
N ASP A 47 11.52 -7.37 -13.67
CA ASP A 47 11.94 -8.63 -13.03
C ASP A 47 10.92 -9.12 -11.97
N ILE A 48 9.84 -8.37 -11.72
CA ILE A 48 8.77 -8.75 -10.80
C ILE A 48 7.74 -9.61 -11.56
N HIS A 49 7.61 -10.87 -11.15
CA HIS A 49 6.67 -11.82 -11.76
C HIS A 49 5.65 -12.30 -10.74
N VAL A 50 4.37 -12.00 -10.96
CA VAL A 50 3.30 -12.56 -10.12
C VAL A 50 3.06 -14.01 -10.52
N VAL A 51 3.23 -14.93 -9.57
CA VAL A 51 3.16 -16.39 -9.80
C VAL A 51 2.05 -17.08 -9.01
N ALA A 52 1.43 -16.36 -8.07
CA ALA A 52 0.28 -16.81 -7.29
C ALA A 52 -0.59 -15.63 -6.89
N ALA A 53 -1.90 -15.84 -6.79
CA ALA A 53 -2.84 -14.82 -6.33
C ALA A 53 -3.97 -15.46 -5.53
N PHE A 54 -4.41 -14.75 -4.49
CA PHE A 54 -5.49 -15.17 -3.60
C PHE A 54 -6.55 -14.07 -3.53
N ASP A 55 -7.82 -14.46 -3.61
CA ASP A 55 -8.97 -13.59 -3.37
C ASP A 55 -10.09 -14.42 -2.72
N ILE A 56 -11.21 -13.78 -2.39
CA ILE A 56 -12.39 -14.45 -1.84
C ILE A 56 -13.63 -14.22 -2.70
N SER A 57 -13.61 -13.27 -3.63
CA SER A 57 -14.73 -12.94 -4.49
C SER A 57 -14.99 -14.04 -5.51
N ASP A 58 -16.25 -14.46 -5.62
CA ASP A 58 -16.77 -15.35 -6.67
C ASP A 58 -16.48 -14.86 -8.09
N ALA A 59 -16.46 -13.54 -8.30
CA ALA A 59 -16.16 -12.92 -9.58
C ALA A 59 -14.68 -13.06 -10.00
N LYS A 60 -13.77 -13.42 -9.07
CA LYS A 60 -12.32 -13.45 -9.29
C LYS A 60 -11.72 -14.84 -9.12
N VAL A 61 -12.13 -15.58 -8.09
CA VAL A 61 -11.63 -16.93 -7.82
C VAL A 61 -11.92 -17.85 -9.03
N GLY A 62 -10.92 -18.65 -9.41
CA GLY A 62 -10.99 -19.56 -10.56
C GLY A 62 -10.64 -18.95 -11.91
N LYS A 63 -10.49 -17.61 -12.00
CA LYS A 63 -10.08 -16.93 -13.24
C LYS A 63 -8.57 -16.78 -13.35
N ASP A 64 -8.10 -16.60 -14.58
CA ASP A 64 -6.72 -16.16 -14.81
C ASP A 64 -6.54 -14.76 -14.24
N LEU A 65 -5.39 -14.50 -13.62
CA LEU A 65 -5.07 -13.24 -12.99
C LEU A 65 -5.16 -12.05 -13.98
N SER A 66 -4.80 -12.25 -15.25
CA SER A 66 -4.94 -11.22 -16.30
C SER A 66 -6.40 -10.77 -16.52
N GLU A 67 -7.37 -11.62 -16.20
CA GLU A 67 -8.80 -11.32 -16.30
C GLU A 67 -9.36 -10.83 -14.95
N ALA A 68 -8.94 -11.46 -13.85
CA ALA A 68 -9.44 -11.18 -12.51
C ALA A 68 -9.13 -9.74 -12.05
N ILE A 69 -8.02 -9.15 -12.49
CA ILE A 69 -7.66 -7.76 -12.17
C ILE A 69 -8.64 -6.73 -12.74
N PHE A 70 -9.44 -7.09 -13.74
CA PHE A 70 -10.47 -6.24 -14.34
C PHE A 70 -11.89 -6.62 -13.90
N CYS A 71 -12.04 -7.70 -13.13
CA CYS A 71 -13.34 -8.13 -12.64
C CYS A 71 -13.86 -7.17 -11.55
N PRO A 72 -15.19 -6.89 -11.53
CA PRO A 72 -15.78 -6.07 -10.49
C PRO A 72 -15.52 -6.69 -9.09
N PRO A 73 -15.50 -5.86 -8.02
CA PRO A 73 -15.72 -4.42 -8.02
C PRO A 73 -14.47 -3.59 -8.36
N ASN A 74 -13.43 -4.17 -8.99
CA ASN A 74 -12.28 -3.39 -9.42
C ASN A 74 -12.71 -2.31 -10.43
N CYS A 75 -12.19 -1.11 -10.23
CA CYS A 75 -12.60 0.10 -10.93
C CYS A 75 -11.45 1.09 -11.20
N THR A 76 -10.19 0.67 -11.01
CA THR A 76 -9.01 1.45 -11.41
C THR A 76 -9.00 1.74 -12.91
N GLN A 77 -8.28 2.79 -13.29
CA GLN A 77 -8.02 3.12 -14.69
C GLN A 77 -7.35 1.94 -15.41
N HIS A 78 -7.79 1.68 -16.63
CA HIS A 78 -7.14 0.75 -17.54
C HIS A 78 -5.92 1.43 -18.19
N ILE A 79 -4.73 0.91 -17.93
CA ILE A 79 -3.45 1.43 -18.41
C ILE A 79 -3.02 0.68 -19.67
N VAL A 80 -3.09 -0.64 -19.65
CA VAL A 80 -2.60 -1.53 -20.71
C VAL A 80 -3.27 -2.90 -20.65
N ASP A 81 -3.43 -3.55 -21.79
CA ASP A 81 -3.85 -4.95 -21.86
C ASP A 81 -2.76 -5.86 -21.29
N VAL A 82 -3.17 -6.79 -20.42
CA VAL A 82 -2.31 -7.79 -19.80
C VAL A 82 -2.52 -9.12 -20.50
N LYS A 83 -1.44 -9.72 -21.00
CA LYS A 83 -1.50 -11.05 -21.63
C LYS A 83 -1.84 -12.10 -20.59
N LYS A 84 -2.44 -13.22 -21.04
CA LYS A 84 -2.74 -14.38 -20.18
C LYS A 84 -1.51 -14.79 -19.37
N MET A 85 -1.65 -14.82 -18.04
CA MET A 85 -0.54 -15.04 -17.13
C MET A 85 -0.35 -16.52 -16.76
N GLY A 86 -1.39 -17.34 -16.90
CA GLY A 86 -1.38 -18.74 -16.45
C GLY A 86 -1.42 -18.86 -14.91
N VAL A 87 -1.79 -17.79 -14.21
CA VAL A 87 -1.91 -17.75 -12.76
C VAL A 87 -3.39 -17.72 -12.43
N ILE A 88 -3.90 -18.81 -11.86
CA ILE A 88 -5.31 -18.87 -11.44
C ILE A 88 -5.45 -18.27 -10.05
N VAL A 89 -6.42 -17.37 -9.88
CA VAL A 89 -6.76 -16.80 -8.58
C VAL A 89 -7.40 -17.89 -7.71
N GLN A 90 -6.77 -18.19 -6.58
CA GLN A 90 -7.23 -19.21 -5.65
C GLN A 90 -8.03 -18.59 -4.51
N LYS A 91 -8.95 -19.37 -3.92
CA LYS A 91 -9.68 -18.90 -2.74
C LYS A 91 -8.76 -18.94 -1.52
N GLY A 92 -8.42 -17.77 -1.00
CA GLY A 92 -7.68 -17.64 0.25
C GLY A 92 -8.59 -17.71 1.48
N PRO A 93 -8.01 -17.68 2.70
CA PRO A 93 -8.77 -17.64 3.94
C PRO A 93 -9.67 -16.40 4.01
N VAL A 94 -10.96 -16.59 4.27
CA VAL A 94 -11.94 -15.48 4.36
C VAL A 94 -11.73 -14.69 5.65
N LEU A 95 -11.83 -15.36 6.80
CA LEU A 95 -11.65 -14.79 8.15
C LEU A 95 -12.35 -13.42 8.31
N ASP A 96 -11.71 -12.47 8.98
CA ASP A 96 -12.18 -11.09 9.13
C ASP A 96 -11.93 -10.20 7.89
N GLY A 97 -11.43 -10.79 6.80
CA GLY A 97 -11.23 -10.14 5.50
C GLY A 97 -12.50 -9.65 4.84
N TRP A 98 -13.62 -10.33 5.12
CA TRP A 98 -14.93 -9.99 4.58
C TRP A 98 -15.80 -9.30 5.63
N GLY A 99 -16.54 -8.28 5.21
CA GLY A 99 -17.52 -7.56 6.03
C GLY A 99 -18.85 -7.49 5.29
N SER A 100 -19.96 -7.48 6.03
CA SER A 100 -21.31 -7.54 5.46
C SER A 100 -21.63 -6.39 4.51
N HIS A 101 -21.01 -5.22 4.69
CA HIS A 101 -21.14 -4.06 3.79
C HIS A 101 -20.61 -4.31 2.38
N PHE A 102 -19.82 -5.36 2.14
CA PHE A 102 -19.39 -5.75 0.80
C PHE A 102 -20.42 -6.61 0.05
N SER A 103 -21.44 -7.15 0.73
CA SER A 103 -22.40 -8.09 0.14
C SER A 103 -23.21 -7.50 -1.01
N GLU A 104 -23.36 -6.18 -1.07
CA GLU A 104 -24.00 -5.47 -2.18
C GLU A 104 -23.14 -5.46 -3.46
N PHE A 105 -21.83 -5.69 -3.35
CA PHE A 105 -20.87 -5.54 -4.44
C PHE A 105 -20.30 -6.86 -4.94
N PHE A 106 -20.13 -7.86 -4.07
CA PHE A 106 -19.69 -9.20 -4.46
C PHE A 106 -20.07 -10.26 -3.42
N SER A 107 -20.12 -11.52 -3.87
CA SER A 107 -20.33 -12.68 -2.99
C SER A 107 -19.01 -13.41 -2.74
N VAL A 108 -18.91 -14.08 -1.59
CA VAL A 108 -17.78 -14.96 -1.31
C VAL A 108 -17.90 -16.21 -2.20
N SER A 109 -16.81 -16.61 -2.83
CA SER A 109 -16.74 -17.81 -3.68
C SER A 109 -17.09 -19.09 -2.91
N ASN A 110 -17.78 -20.02 -3.56
CA ASN A 110 -18.12 -21.34 -2.99
C ASN A 110 -16.99 -22.37 -3.11
N GLU A 111 -15.87 -22.01 -3.74
CA GLU A 111 -14.68 -22.87 -3.78
C GLU A 111 -14.14 -23.17 -2.37
N SER A 112 -13.30 -24.19 -2.25
CA SER A 112 -12.60 -24.47 -0.98
C SER A 112 -11.41 -23.54 -0.78
N GLU A 113 -11.18 -23.10 0.45
CA GLU A 113 -9.97 -22.34 0.79
C GLU A 113 -8.73 -23.22 0.59
N VAL A 114 -7.69 -22.65 -0.01
CA VAL A 114 -6.43 -23.37 -0.26
C VAL A 114 -5.49 -23.26 0.94
N ASP A 115 -4.58 -24.24 1.09
CA ASP A 115 -3.41 -24.08 1.94
C ASP A 115 -2.45 -23.08 1.28
N VAL A 116 -2.49 -21.83 1.76
CA VAL A 116 -1.66 -20.72 1.28
C VAL A 116 -0.18 -21.11 1.32
N GLY A 117 0.29 -21.73 2.41
CA GLY A 117 1.69 -22.12 2.56
C GLY A 117 2.14 -23.13 1.52
N ALA A 118 1.31 -24.15 1.26
CA ALA A 118 1.57 -25.15 0.22
C ALA A 118 1.68 -24.51 -1.17
N VAL A 119 0.77 -23.60 -1.51
CA VAL A 119 0.80 -22.86 -2.78
C VAL A 119 2.06 -22.01 -2.90
N LEU A 120 2.40 -21.24 -1.87
CA LEU A 120 3.59 -20.38 -1.86
C LEU A 120 4.87 -21.20 -2.08
N LYS A 121 4.96 -22.37 -1.45
CA LYS A 121 6.08 -23.30 -1.60
C LYS A 121 6.14 -23.91 -3.01
N GLU A 122 5.00 -24.42 -3.53
CA GLU A 122 4.89 -24.99 -4.88
C GLU A 122 5.34 -23.99 -5.94
N ARG A 123 4.87 -22.74 -5.82
CA ARG A 123 5.15 -21.66 -6.77
C ARG A 123 6.49 -20.98 -6.55
N ARG A 124 7.26 -21.41 -5.54
CA ARG A 124 8.58 -20.87 -5.18
C ARG A 124 8.53 -19.35 -5.02
N VAL A 125 7.58 -18.87 -4.23
CA VAL A 125 7.37 -17.43 -4.02
C VAL A 125 8.51 -16.85 -3.17
N ASP A 126 9.00 -15.67 -3.56
CA ASP A 126 10.00 -14.92 -2.80
C ASP A 126 9.37 -13.91 -1.85
N VAL A 127 8.31 -13.23 -2.33
CA VAL A 127 7.61 -12.17 -1.61
C VAL A 127 6.09 -12.32 -1.72
N LEU A 128 5.38 -12.29 -0.60
CA LEU A 128 3.93 -12.15 -0.54
C LEU A 128 3.57 -10.68 -0.28
N VAL A 129 2.68 -10.13 -1.10
CA VAL A 129 2.15 -8.77 -0.91
C VAL A 129 0.71 -8.84 -0.42
N ILE A 130 0.45 -8.23 0.73
CA ILE A 130 -0.88 -8.23 1.36
C ILE A 130 -1.61 -6.94 0.97
N MET A 131 -2.73 -7.09 0.25
CA MET A 131 -3.61 -6.03 -0.26
C MET A 131 -5.09 -6.31 0.03
N ILE A 132 -5.36 -7.08 1.09
CA ILE A 132 -6.72 -7.37 1.57
C ILE A 132 -7.37 -6.11 2.20
N PRO A 133 -8.68 -6.10 2.50
CA PRO A 133 -9.34 -4.91 3.04
C PRO A 133 -8.75 -4.40 4.36
N THR A 134 -8.83 -3.08 4.60
CA THR A 134 -8.50 -2.47 5.90
C THR A 134 -9.33 -3.10 7.02
N GLY A 135 -8.70 -3.39 8.16
CA GLY A 135 -9.36 -3.99 9.34
C GLY A 135 -9.31 -5.53 9.39
N SER A 136 -8.70 -6.18 8.41
CA SER A 136 -8.59 -7.64 8.29
C SER A 136 -7.37 -8.18 9.08
N LYS A 137 -7.44 -8.14 10.41
CA LYS A 137 -6.33 -8.50 11.29
C LYS A 137 -6.04 -10.00 11.25
N GLU A 138 -7.04 -10.84 11.49
CA GLU A 138 -6.89 -12.30 11.52
C GLU A 138 -6.38 -12.82 10.19
N ALA A 139 -6.99 -12.39 9.07
CA ALA A 139 -6.53 -12.73 7.74
C ALA A 139 -5.09 -12.30 7.47
N CYS A 140 -4.71 -11.08 7.86
CA CYS A 140 -3.34 -10.58 7.69
C CYS A 140 -2.31 -11.46 8.41
N TYR A 141 -2.58 -11.79 9.68
CA TYR A 141 -1.70 -12.66 10.46
C TYR A 141 -1.63 -14.07 9.90
N GLU A 142 -2.73 -14.61 9.37
CA GLU A 142 -2.75 -15.93 8.73
C GLU A 142 -1.85 -15.96 7.48
N TYR A 143 -2.01 -14.99 6.59
CA TYR A 143 -1.13 -14.84 5.42
C TYR A 143 0.34 -14.66 5.80
N ILE A 144 0.64 -13.86 6.82
CA ILE A 144 2.01 -13.62 7.30
C ILE A 144 2.64 -14.92 7.81
N LYS A 145 1.93 -15.67 8.66
CA LYS A 145 2.42 -16.94 9.21
C LYS A 145 2.65 -17.96 8.10
N ALA A 146 1.69 -18.12 7.19
CA ALA A 146 1.80 -19.02 6.04
C ALA A 146 3.02 -18.68 5.16
N ALA A 147 3.26 -17.39 4.91
CA ALA A 147 4.43 -16.94 4.16
C ALA A 147 5.76 -17.23 4.88
N PHE A 148 5.89 -16.81 6.14
CA PHE A 148 7.16 -16.95 6.86
C PHE A 148 7.55 -18.40 7.07
N LEU A 149 6.62 -19.25 7.48
CA LEU A 149 6.87 -20.68 7.67
C LEU A 149 7.31 -21.40 6.38
N ASN A 150 7.06 -20.79 5.21
CA ASN A 150 7.48 -21.30 3.90
C ASN A 150 8.63 -20.50 3.27
N GLY A 151 9.34 -19.67 4.04
CA GLY A 151 10.53 -18.96 3.58
C GLY A 151 10.24 -17.80 2.62
N VAL A 152 9.02 -17.23 2.68
CA VAL A 152 8.56 -16.11 1.86
C VAL A 152 8.57 -14.82 2.68
N SER A 153 9.19 -13.75 2.16
CA SER A 153 9.13 -12.42 2.81
C SER A 153 7.77 -11.76 2.60
N VAL A 154 7.40 -10.81 3.45
CA VAL A 154 6.10 -10.14 3.36
C VAL A 154 6.26 -8.64 3.13
N VAL A 155 5.42 -8.11 2.24
CA VAL A 155 5.14 -6.68 2.14
C VAL A 155 3.70 -6.46 2.61
N ASN A 156 3.52 -5.84 3.77
CA ASN A 156 2.21 -5.62 4.37
C ASN A 156 1.63 -4.25 3.97
N GLY A 157 0.63 -4.27 3.09
CA GLY A 157 0.03 -3.08 2.52
C GLY A 157 -1.11 -2.46 3.30
N ILE A 158 -1.54 -3.07 4.41
CA ILE A 158 -2.75 -2.68 5.15
C ILE A 158 -2.38 -2.14 6.55
N PRO A 159 -3.27 -1.38 7.22
CA PRO A 159 -2.97 -0.78 8.53
C PRO A 159 -3.13 -1.75 9.71
N VAL A 160 -2.71 -3.00 9.52
CA VAL A 160 -2.53 -3.96 10.61
C VAL A 160 -1.07 -3.91 11.01
N LEU A 161 -0.78 -3.57 12.28
CA LEU A 161 0.56 -3.29 12.78
C LEU A 161 1.41 -4.56 13.01
N ALA A 162 1.45 -5.46 12.03
CA ALA A 162 2.16 -6.73 12.14
C ALA A 162 3.69 -6.56 12.23
N SER A 163 4.24 -5.51 11.64
CA SER A 163 5.68 -5.21 11.75
C SER A 163 6.07 -4.74 13.16
N HIS A 164 5.12 -4.27 13.98
CA HIS A 164 5.35 -3.85 15.37
C HIS A 164 5.33 -5.03 16.35
N ASP A 165 4.80 -6.18 15.92
CA ASP A 165 4.63 -7.37 16.75
C ASP A 165 5.96 -8.14 16.88
N ASN A 166 6.50 -8.19 18.10
CA ASN A 166 7.80 -8.82 18.34
C ASN A 166 7.81 -10.33 18.05
N ASP A 167 6.69 -11.03 18.21
CA ASP A 167 6.61 -12.47 17.94
C ASP A 167 6.65 -12.73 16.43
N ILE A 168 5.97 -11.89 15.65
CA ILE A 168 6.03 -11.93 14.18
C ILE A 168 7.43 -11.65 13.67
N ILE A 169 8.14 -10.70 14.29
CA ILE A 169 9.52 -10.38 13.89
C ILE A 169 10.50 -11.46 14.30
N GLN A 170 10.28 -12.10 15.45
CA GLN A 170 11.08 -13.26 15.84
C GLN A 170 10.87 -14.41 14.85
N LEU A 171 9.62 -14.71 14.50
CA LEU A 171 9.29 -15.71 13.48
C LEU A 171 9.96 -15.40 12.13
N ALA A 172 9.92 -14.14 11.67
CA ALA A 172 10.59 -13.73 10.43
C ALA A 172 12.10 -14.02 10.46
N LYS A 173 12.77 -13.74 11.59
CA LYS A 173 14.21 -14.01 11.76
C LYS A 173 14.51 -15.51 11.75
N ASP A 174 13.72 -16.29 12.49
CA ASP A 174 13.90 -17.75 12.59
C ASP A 174 13.71 -18.43 11.23
N CYS A 175 12.75 -17.94 10.45
CA CYS A 175 12.48 -18.39 9.09
C CYS A 175 13.39 -17.78 8.02
N LYS A 176 14.32 -16.88 8.38
CA LYS A 176 15.25 -16.20 7.46
C LYS A 176 14.53 -15.44 6.33
N VAL A 177 13.54 -14.65 6.73
CA VAL A 177 12.72 -13.80 5.83
C VAL A 177 12.57 -12.41 6.41
N SER A 178 12.03 -11.49 5.60
CA SER A 178 11.87 -10.09 5.97
C SER A 178 10.41 -9.64 5.93
N ILE A 179 10.12 -8.54 6.61
CA ILE A 179 8.87 -7.79 6.48
C ILE A 179 9.13 -6.31 6.18
N VAL A 180 8.43 -5.78 5.18
CA VAL A 180 8.24 -4.35 4.96
C VAL A 180 6.79 -4.03 5.32
N GLY A 181 6.58 -3.12 6.25
CA GLY A 181 5.24 -2.80 6.78
C GLY A 181 5.27 -1.64 7.78
N ASP A 182 4.14 -1.01 8.10
CA ASP A 182 2.77 -1.36 7.69
C ASP A 182 2.00 -0.18 7.06
N ASP A 183 1.01 -0.48 6.20
CA ASP A 183 0.17 0.45 5.41
C ASP A 183 0.95 1.23 4.33
N PHE A 184 0.69 0.98 3.05
CA PHE A 184 1.45 1.65 1.96
C PHE A 184 1.39 3.17 2.04
N LYS A 185 2.53 3.84 1.85
CA LYS A 185 2.52 5.25 1.45
C LYS A 185 2.02 5.40 0.02
N SER A 186 1.54 6.60 -0.26
CA SER A 186 1.27 7.07 -1.61
C SER A 186 2.44 7.95 -2.07
N GLN A 187 2.70 8.04 -3.37
CA GLN A 187 3.70 8.96 -3.92
C GLN A 187 3.34 10.40 -3.59
N ILE A 188 2.07 10.78 -3.83
CA ILE A 188 1.55 12.12 -3.52
C ILE A 188 0.18 11.96 -2.87
N GLY A 189 0.14 11.99 -1.53
CA GLY A 189 -1.10 11.89 -0.76
C GLY A 189 -1.62 13.23 -0.24
N GLY A 190 -2.89 13.27 0.15
CA GLY A 190 -3.47 14.43 0.81
C GLY A 190 -2.75 14.82 2.11
N THR A 191 -2.37 13.82 2.93
CA THR A 191 -1.70 14.06 4.21
C THR A 191 -0.32 14.72 4.04
N ILE A 192 0.51 14.26 3.10
CA ILE A 192 1.84 14.86 2.88
C ILE A 192 1.73 16.27 2.29
N LEU A 193 0.77 16.49 1.38
CA LEU A 193 0.51 17.82 0.81
C LEU A 193 0.02 18.79 1.88
N HIS A 194 -0.91 18.37 2.73
CA HIS A 194 -1.43 19.19 3.81
C HIS A 194 -0.33 19.57 4.81
N HIS A 195 0.49 18.59 5.22
CA HIS A 195 1.63 18.85 6.10
C HIS A 195 2.62 19.84 5.46
N ALA A 196 2.96 19.69 4.18
CA ALA A 196 3.85 20.62 3.49
C ALA A 196 3.30 22.06 3.41
N LEU A 197 2.00 22.21 3.14
CA LEU A 197 1.33 23.53 3.12
C LEU A 197 1.34 24.18 4.51
N LEU A 198 1.03 23.39 5.54
CA LEU A 198 1.11 23.84 6.92
C LEU A 198 2.55 24.25 7.26
N SER A 199 3.55 23.39 7.09
CA SER A 199 4.95 23.74 7.39
C SER A 199 5.41 25.02 6.68
N LEU A 200 5.06 25.19 5.40
CA LEU A 200 5.35 26.41 4.66
C LEU A 200 4.71 27.64 5.31
N LEU A 201 3.42 27.60 5.64
CA LEU A 201 2.72 28.75 6.24
C LEU A 201 3.37 29.16 7.57
N GLN A 202 3.68 28.18 8.42
CA GLN A 202 4.35 28.41 9.70
C GLN A 202 5.75 29.00 9.53
N GLU A 203 6.57 28.46 8.61
CA GLU A 203 7.91 28.97 8.30
C GLU A 203 7.89 30.41 7.77
N ARG A 204 6.77 30.84 7.15
CA ARG A 204 6.56 32.20 6.67
C ARG A 204 5.91 33.13 7.69
N GLY A 205 5.69 32.66 8.92
CA GLY A 205 5.11 33.45 10.02
C GLY A 205 3.60 33.66 9.90
N VAL A 206 2.89 32.79 9.17
CA VAL A 206 1.43 32.79 9.14
C VAL A 206 0.91 32.02 10.36
N ASP A 207 0.01 32.65 11.12
CA ASP A 207 -0.64 32.06 12.28
C ASP A 207 -1.89 31.30 11.83
N VAL A 208 -1.74 29.99 11.63
CA VAL A 208 -2.83 29.11 11.20
C VAL A 208 -3.78 28.86 12.37
N LYS A 209 -5.07 29.13 12.16
CA LYS A 209 -6.13 28.97 13.18
C LYS A 209 -6.90 27.68 13.01
N GLU A 210 -7.33 27.41 11.77
CA GLU A 210 -8.24 26.32 11.48
C GLU A 210 -7.90 25.69 10.14
N THR A 211 -8.15 24.39 10.02
CA THR A 211 -7.99 23.66 8.76
C THR A 211 -8.91 22.45 8.71
N TYR A 212 -9.33 22.07 7.50
CA TYR A 212 -9.92 20.76 7.26
C TYR A 212 -9.28 20.05 6.09
N GLN A 213 -9.38 18.72 6.12
CA GLN A 213 -9.06 17.85 5.00
C GLN A 213 -10.23 16.91 4.69
N LEU A 214 -10.85 17.08 3.53
CA LEU A 214 -11.91 16.23 3.03
C LEU A 214 -11.35 15.29 1.95
N ASN A 215 -11.48 13.97 2.14
CA ASN A 215 -11.03 12.96 1.18
C ASN A 215 -12.24 12.19 0.66
N TYR A 216 -12.36 11.99 -0.64
CA TYR A 216 -13.42 11.14 -1.20
C TYR A 216 -12.98 10.38 -2.45
N ALA A 217 -13.51 9.17 -2.60
CA ALA A 217 -13.36 8.30 -3.76
C ALA A 217 -14.53 7.28 -3.80
N GLY A 218 -14.63 6.49 -4.86
CA GLY A 218 -15.69 5.52 -5.10
C GLY A 218 -15.23 4.06 -5.14
N ASN A 219 -14.01 3.76 -4.69
CA ASN A 219 -13.49 2.40 -4.66
C ASN A 219 -13.88 1.66 -3.37
N MET A 220 -13.67 0.34 -3.36
CA MET A 220 -14.02 -0.51 -2.21
C MET A 220 -13.19 -0.22 -0.95
N ASP A 221 -11.98 0.36 -1.05
CA ASP A 221 -11.26 0.82 0.14
C ASP A 221 -12.03 1.96 0.80
N PHE A 222 -12.44 2.98 0.04
CA PHE A 222 -13.22 4.09 0.60
C PHE A 222 -14.58 3.66 1.16
N LEU A 223 -15.26 2.73 0.49
CA LEU A 223 -16.47 2.11 1.05
C LEU A 223 -16.18 1.46 2.40
N ASN A 224 -15.08 0.72 2.51
CA ASN A 224 -14.68 0.08 3.75
C ASN A 224 -14.28 1.10 4.84
N LEU A 225 -13.65 2.21 4.45
CA LEU A 225 -13.19 3.25 5.38
C LEU A 225 -14.31 4.07 6.00
N VAL A 226 -15.48 4.19 5.36
CA VAL A 226 -16.63 4.89 5.96
C VAL A 226 -17.40 4.03 6.98
N THR A 227 -16.98 2.78 7.18
CA THR A 227 -17.53 1.87 8.20
C THR A 227 -16.71 1.93 9.51
N GLU A 228 -17.11 1.17 10.53
CA GLU A 228 -16.35 1.06 11.79
C GLU A 228 -14.90 0.60 11.58
N ARG A 229 -14.64 -0.16 10.52
CA ARG A 229 -13.29 -0.65 10.15
C ARG A 229 -12.32 0.48 9.81
N GLY A 230 -12.83 1.65 9.42
CA GLY A 230 -12.01 2.81 9.07
C GLY A 230 -11.68 3.76 10.23
N ARG A 231 -12.31 3.61 11.41
CA ARG A 231 -12.15 4.55 12.54
C ARG A 231 -10.69 4.79 12.92
N SER A 232 -9.87 3.74 12.97
CA SER A 232 -8.44 3.85 13.28
C SER A 232 -7.66 4.71 12.27
N LYS A 233 -8.09 4.74 11.01
CA LYS A 233 -7.45 5.52 9.92
C LYS A 233 -7.82 7.00 9.97
N HIS A 234 -8.99 7.35 10.52
CA HIS A 234 -9.35 8.75 10.76
C HIS A 234 -8.43 9.36 11.84
N GLU A 235 -8.25 8.65 12.95
CA GLU A 235 -7.35 9.07 14.02
C GLU A 235 -5.89 9.18 13.56
N SER A 236 -5.40 8.23 12.76
CA SER A 236 -4.02 8.28 12.24
C SER A 236 -3.79 9.47 11.31
N LYS A 237 -4.76 9.83 10.46
CA LYS A 237 -4.66 11.01 9.59
C LYS A 237 -4.64 12.31 10.38
N LYS A 238 -5.50 12.45 11.40
CA LYS A 238 -5.52 13.63 12.26
C LYS A 238 -4.16 13.83 12.94
N ARG A 239 -3.60 12.75 13.53
CA ARG A 239 -2.24 12.77 14.12
C ARG A 239 -1.15 13.11 13.10
N GLY A 240 -1.23 12.59 11.88
CA GLY A 240 -0.25 12.86 10.83
C GLY A 240 -0.22 14.33 10.38
N ILE A 241 -1.37 15.00 10.37
CA ILE A 241 -1.47 16.43 10.02
C ILE A 241 -1.01 17.30 11.20
N SER A 242 -1.40 16.95 12.43
CA SER A 242 -1.05 17.72 13.63
C SER A 242 0.40 17.53 14.09
N ALA A 243 1.14 16.56 13.54
CA ALA A 243 2.53 16.30 13.90
C ALA A 243 3.39 17.54 13.63
N GLY A 244 4.01 18.09 14.68
CA GLY A 244 4.87 19.29 14.59
C GLY A 244 4.13 20.63 14.70
N TYR A 245 2.82 20.62 14.97
CA TYR A 245 1.99 21.81 15.14
C TYR A 245 1.58 22.05 16.60
N ASN A 246 1.24 23.29 16.93
CA ASN A 246 0.80 23.68 18.27
C ASN A 246 -0.55 23.02 18.62
N ASP A 247 -0.75 22.64 19.88
CA ASP A 247 -1.95 21.97 20.41
C ASP A 247 -3.25 22.80 20.25
N GLN A 248 -3.14 24.05 19.79
CA GLN A 248 -4.25 24.98 19.57
C GLN A 248 -4.82 24.95 18.15
N LEU A 249 -4.20 24.25 17.19
CA LEU A 249 -4.69 24.19 15.82
C LEU A 249 -5.99 23.36 15.74
N ASN A 250 -7.08 23.98 15.26
CA ASN A 250 -8.35 23.28 15.04
C ASN A 250 -8.29 22.51 13.70
N ILE A 251 -8.32 21.17 13.76
CA ILE A 251 -8.18 20.29 12.59
C ILE A 251 -9.32 19.29 12.51
N ASP A 252 -9.99 19.29 11.35
CA ASP A 252 -10.95 18.26 10.98
C ASP A 252 -10.49 17.43 9.78
N VAL A 253 -10.73 16.12 9.84
CA VAL A 253 -10.42 15.19 8.76
C VAL A 253 -11.62 14.30 8.49
N ASN A 254 -12.07 14.28 7.24
CA ASN A 254 -13.20 13.46 6.82
C ASN A 254 -12.82 12.59 5.60
N VAL A 255 -13.48 11.44 5.51
CA VAL A 255 -13.40 10.47 4.42
C VAL A 255 -14.84 10.16 4.00
N SER A 256 -15.14 10.26 2.72
CA SER A 256 -16.47 9.97 2.18
C SER A 256 -16.40 9.01 0.99
N TYR A 257 -17.41 8.16 0.86
CA TYR A 257 -17.57 7.26 -0.27
C TYR A 257 -18.51 7.90 -1.30
N LEU A 258 -18.01 8.07 -2.53
CA LEU A 258 -18.76 8.60 -3.67
C LEU A 258 -18.59 7.64 -4.85
N GLU A 259 -19.52 6.70 -5.02
CA GLU A 259 -19.43 5.59 -5.99
C GLU A 259 -19.02 6.04 -7.41
N ASN A 260 -19.57 7.16 -7.88
CA ASN A 260 -19.29 7.69 -9.22
C ASN A 260 -17.83 8.16 -9.43
N GLN A 261 -17.05 8.33 -8.36
CA GLN A 261 -15.63 8.68 -8.44
C GLN A 261 -14.75 7.47 -8.79
N ARG A 262 -15.25 6.24 -8.61
CA ARG A 262 -14.48 5.01 -8.83
C ARG A 262 -13.12 5.09 -8.10
N ASP A 263 -12.01 4.78 -8.75
CA ASP A 263 -10.68 4.82 -8.13
C ASP A 263 -10.02 6.22 -8.11
N ASN A 264 -10.69 7.25 -8.63
CA ASN A 264 -10.20 8.61 -8.49
C ASN A 264 -10.47 9.10 -7.08
N LYS A 265 -9.38 9.48 -6.40
CA LYS A 265 -9.43 10.07 -5.08
C LYS A 265 -9.17 11.56 -5.19
N THR A 266 -10.07 12.32 -4.59
CA THR A 266 -9.88 13.74 -4.40
C THR A 266 -9.64 14.04 -2.93
N CYS A 267 -8.66 14.91 -2.68
CA CYS A 267 -8.41 15.52 -1.38
C CYS A 267 -8.59 17.04 -1.52
N GLN A 268 -9.51 17.60 -0.76
CA GLN A 268 -9.69 19.04 -0.58
C GLN A 268 -9.13 19.45 0.77
N ILE A 269 -8.29 20.47 0.77
CA ILE A 269 -7.67 21.05 1.94
C ILE A 269 -8.08 22.52 1.98
N TRP A 270 -8.54 22.98 3.13
CA TRP A 270 -8.78 24.38 3.40
C TRP A 270 -8.03 24.78 4.66
N ILE A 271 -7.32 25.89 4.61
CA ILE A 271 -6.52 26.41 5.72
C ILE A 271 -6.88 27.89 5.90
N SER A 272 -7.15 28.29 7.13
CA SER A 272 -7.45 29.67 7.53
C SER A 272 -6.52 30.15 8.63
N GLY A 273 -6.14 31.41 8.57
CA GLY A 273 -5.26 32.04 9.55
C GLY A 273 -5.09 33.53 9.31
N THR A 274 -4.06 34.11 9.93
CA THR A 274 -3.72 35.54 9.80
C THR A 274 -2.25 35.74 9.48
N ASN A 275 -1.92 36.77 8.70
CA ASN A 275 -0.55 37.16 8.36
C ASN A 275 -0.18 38.57 8.89
N PHE A 276 0.77 39.25 8.25
CA PHE A 276 1.29 40.55 8.65
C PHE A 276 0.18 41.56 8.98
N GLY A 277 0.25 42.15 10.18
CA GLY A 277 -0.74 43.11 10.66
C GLY A 277 -2.08 42.50 11.10
N GLY A 278 -2.16 41.17 11.21
CA GLY A 278 -3.40 40.46 11.57
C GLY A 278 -4.39 40.34 10.40
N CYS A 279 -3.95 40.54 9.15
CA CYS A 279 -4.81 40.40 7.98
C CYS A 279 -5.13 38.91 7.71
N ASP A 280 -6.37 38.63 7.34
CA ASP A 280 -6.84 37.28 7.08
C ASP A 280 -6.14 36.63 5.88
N VAL A 281 -5.90 35.32 5.99
CA VAL A 281 -5.44 34.45 4.92
C VAL A 281 -6.34 33.22 4.86
N SER A 282 -6.80 32.90 3.65
CA SER A 282 -7.49 31.65 3.34
C SER A 282 -6.79 30.97 2.16
N LEU A 283 -6.52 29.67 2.29
CA LEU A 283 -5.92 28.83 1.27
C LEU A 283 -6.85 27.64 1.02
N GLU A 284 -7.18 27.40 -0.25
CA GLU A 284 -7.83 26.16 -0.69
C GLU A 284 -6.92 25.41 -1.65
N CYS A 285 -6.83 24.10 -1.48
CA CYS A 285 -6.07 23.21 -2.35
C CYS A 285 -6.90 21.97 -2.69
N LYS A 286 -6.87 21.56 -3.96
CA LYS A 286 -7.51 20.34 -4.45
C LYS A 286 -6.49 19.45 -5.14
N LEU A 287 -6.28 18.25 -4.60
CA LEU A 287 -5.48 17.20 -5.21
C LEU A 287 -6.42 16.11 -5.74
N THR A 288 -6.24 15.68 -6.99
CA THR A 288 -6.93 14.50 -7.55
C THR A 288 -5.92 13.54 -8.14
N VAL A 289 -6.02 12.27 -7.76
CA VAL A 289 -5.09 11.19 -8.13
C VAL A 289 -5.87 9.91 -8.37
N VAL A 290 -5.32 9.01 -9.20
CA VAL A 290 -5.76 7.60 -9.23
C VAL A 290 -5.18 6.93 -7.99
N ASP A 291 -6.03 6.52 -7.02
CA ASP A 291 -5.57 6.13 -5.69
C ASP A 291 -4.67 4.89 -5.73
N SER A 292 -5.05 3.86 -6.49
CA SER A 292 -4.26 2.62 -6.60
C SER A 292 -2.92 2.80 -7.33
N ALA A 293 -2.87 3.68 -8.33
CA ALA A 293 -1.63 4.03 -9.02
C ALA A 293 -0.62 4.67 -8.07
N ASN A 294 -1.15 5.48 -7.14
CA ASN A 294 -0.36 6.28 -6.24
C ASN A 294 0.48 5.45 -5.26
N SER A 295 0.15 4.18 -5.02
CA SER A 295 0.97 3.24 -4.24
C SER A 295 1.80 2.29 -5.10
N SER A 296 1.52 2.13 -6.40
CA SER A 296 2.10 1.03 -7.19
C SER A 296 3.63 1.09 -7.30
N GLY A 297 4.21 2.28 -7.50
CA GLY A 297 5.66 2.45 -7.51
C GLY A 297 6.31 2.14 -6.15
N VAL A 298 5.64 2.52 -5.05
CA VAL A 298 6.06 2.24 -3.67
C VAL A 298 6.08 0.73 -3.41
N VAL A 299 5.04 0.01 -3.87
CA VAL A 299 4.93 -1.45 -3.73
C VAL A 299 6.05 -2.16 -4.51
N CYS A 300 6.32 -1.74 -5.75
CA CYS A 300 7.39 -2.31 -6.57
C CYS A 300 8.76 -2.21 -5.87
N ASP A 301 9.05 -1.06 -5.26
CA ASP A 301 10.30 -0.86 -4.50
C ASP A 301 10.35 -1.72 -3.24
N ALA A 302 9.27 -1.80 -2.48
CA ALA A 302 9.19 -2.63 -1.28
C ALA A 302 9.44 -4.12 -1.58
N ILE A 303 8.85 -4.64 -2.66
CA ILE A 303 9.08 -6.01 -3.14
C ILE A 303 10.57 -6.24 -3.43
N ARG A 304 11.19 -5.33 -4.17
CA ARG A 304 12.62 -5.43 -4.56
C ARG A 304 13.54 -5.31 -3.36
N CYS A 305 13.21 -4.47 -2.38
CA CYS A 305 13.92 -4.38 -1.11
C CYS A 305 13.89 -5.71 -0.35
N SER A 306 12.74 -6.38 -0.26
CA SER A 306 12.64 -7.71 0.36
C SER A 306 13.49 -8.77 -0.37
N ALA A 307 13.50 -8.75 -1.71
CA ALA A 307 14.34 -9.66 -2.49
C ALA A 307 15.84 -9.42 -2.21
N ILE A 308 16.30 -8.16 -2.29
CA ILE A 308 17.70 -7.79 -2.02
C ILE A 308 18.11 -8.13 -0.58
N ALA A 309 17.23 -7.86 0.40
CA ALA A 309 17.49 -8.19 1.80
C ALA A 309 17.70 -9.70 2.00
N LYS A 310 16.90 -10.54 1.34
CA LYS A 310 17.05 -12.00 1.39
C LYS A 310 18.41 -12.45 0.87
N GLU A 311 18.90 -11.87 -0.23
CA GLU A 311 20.23 -12.16 -0.79
C GLU A 311 21.35 -11.76 0.15
N LYS A 312 21.19 -10.61 0.83
CA LYS A 312 22.11 -10.09 1.83
C LYS A 312 21.96 -10.74 3.21
N LYS A 313 21.08 -11.73 3.36
CA LYS A 313 20.78 -12.42 4.63
C LYS A 313 20.33 -11.47 5.73
N ILE A 314 19.61 -10.40 5.36
CA ILE A 314 18.98 -9.44 6.26
C ILE A 314 17.54 -9.89 6.50
N TYR A 315 17.20 -10.17 7.75
CA TYR A 315 15.92 -10.78 8.15
C TYR A 315 15.22 -9.96 9.24
N GLY A 316 13.91 -10.19 9.40
CA GLY A 316 13.06 -9.41 10.30
C GLY A 316 12.58 -8.10 9.66
N ARG A 317 12.46 -7.02 10.45
CA ARG A 317 12.01 -5.71 9.96
C ARG A 317 13.05 -5.09 9.03
N LEU A 318 12.61 -4.62 7.87
CA LEU A 318 13.44 -3.74 7.03
C LEU A 318 13.15 -2.28 7.39
N GLU A 319 13.80 -1.78 8.44
CA GLU A 319 13.53 -0.44 9.02
C GLU A 319 13.57 0.71 7.98
N GLY A 320 14.59 0.75 7.11
CA GLY A 320 14.72 1.76 6.06
C GLY A 320 13.57 1.71 5.04
N PRO A 321 13.37 0.57 4.36
CA PRO A 321 12.23 0.36 3.47
C PRO A 321 10.87 0.63 4.13
N SER A 322 10.64 0.14 5.35
CA SER A 322 9.40 0.38 6.08
C SER A 322 9.19 1.88 6.33
N ALA A 323 10.19 2.60 6.82
CA ALA A 323 10.05 4.02 7.11
C ALA A 323 9.83 4.88 5.85
N TYR A 324 10.41 4.50 4.71
CA TYR A 324 10.25 5.25 3.48
C TYR A 324 8.95 4.92 2.74
N TYR A 325 8.56 3.64 2.70
CA TYR A 325 7.46 3.15 1.86
C TYR A 325 6.14 2.91 2.60
N MET A 326 6.14 2.92 3.94
CA MET A 326 4.96 2.61 4.76
C MET A 326 4.58 3.76 5.69
N LYS A 327 3.28 3.94 5.97
CA LYS A 327 2.76 5.03 6.81
C LYS A 327 3.01 4.78 8.29
N SER A 328 3.03 3.51 8.70
CA SER A 328 3.14 3.10 10.10
C SER A 328 4.37 2.22 10.35
N PRO A 329 5.60 2.71 10.07
CA PRO A 329 6.80 1.96 10.39
C PRO A 329 6.95 1.77 11.91
N TYR A 330 7.66 0.73 12.34
CA TYR A 330 7.99 0.53 13.75
C TYR A 330 8.77 1.72 14.33
N ARG A 331 9.78 2.20 13.58
CA ARG A 331 10.51 3.42 13.90
C ARG A 331 10.22 4.51 12.89
N GLN A 332 9.78 5.67 13.37
CA GLN A 332 9.69 6.87 12.54
C GLN A 332 11.10 7.38 12.21
N ILE A 333 11.39 7.49 10.93
CA ILE A 333 12.67 7.97 10.38
C ILE A 333 12.33 9.02 9.32
N THR A 334 13.12 10.09 9.22
CA THR A 334 12.91 11.10 8.20
C THR A 334 12.99 10.48 6.81
N ASP A 335 12.20 10.96 5.85
CA ASP A 335 12.21 10.41 4.48
C ASP A 335 13.62 10.48 3.85
N THR A 336 14.40 11.51 4.17
CA THR A 336 15.80 11.66 3.74
C THR A 336 16.69 10.54 4.28
N ASP A 337 16.61 10.23 5.58
CA ASP A 337 17.43 9.19 6.19
C ASP A 337 16.96 7.79 5.79
N ALA A 338 15.65 7.57 5.72
CA ALA A 338 15.07 6.32 5.26
C ALA A 338 15.49 6.02 3.81
N ARG A 339 15.52 7.04 2.94
CA ARG A 339 16.06 6.93 1.59
C ARG A 339 17.53 6.55 1.58
N ARG A 340 18.37 7.15 2.43
CA ARG A 340 19.80 6.77 2.56
C ARG A 340 19.95 5.30 2.94
N MET A 341 19.14 4.80 3.89
CA MET A 341 19.15 3.40 4.28
C MET A 341 18.77 2.46 3.12
N ILE A 342 17.85 2.88 2.25
CA ILE A 342 17.51 2.15 1.03
C ILE A 342 18.69 2.13 0.05
N GLU A 343 19.34 3.27 -0.20
CA GLU A 343 20.51 3.31 -1.08
C GLU A 343 21.66 2.43 -0.55
N GLN A 344 21.86 2.38 0.78
CA GLN A 344 22.81 1.45 1.42
C GLN A 344 22.39 -0.02 1.26
N LEU A 345 21.10 -0.33 1.40
CA LEU A 345 20.58 -1.68 1.14
C LEU A 345 20.84 -2.10 -0.31
N ILE A 346 20.75 -1.17 -1.26
CA ILE A 346 20.92 -1.42 -2.69
C ILE A 346 22.40 -1.61 -3.09
N GLN A 347 23.32 -0.85 -2.48
CA GLN A 347 24.74 -0.92 -2.83
C GLN A 347 25.31 -2.31 -2.55
N ASN A 348 25.97 -2.93 -3.53
CA ASN A 348 26.71 -4.17 -3.30
C ASN A 348 27.90 -3.87 -2.38
N GLU A 349 28.04 -4.65 -1.30
CA GLU A 349 29.35 -4.78 -0.67
C GLU A 349 30.22 -5.52 -1.68
N ASN A 350 31.22 -4.83 -2.24
CA ASN A 350 32.23 -5.44 -3.11
C ASN A 350 33.11 -6.40 -2.32
#